data_AF-A0A1V5X631-F1
#
_entry.id   AF-A0A1V5X631-F1
#
_cell.length_a   1.000
_cell.length_b   1.000
_cell.length_c   1.000
_cell.angle_alpha   90.00
_cell.angle_beta   90.00
_cell.angle_gamma   90.00
#
_symmetry.space_group_name_H-M   'P 1'
#
loop_
_entity.id
_entity.type
_entity.pdbx_description
1 polymer ?
#
loop_
_entity_poly.entity_id
_entity_poly.type
_entity_poly.pdbx_seq_one_letter_code
_entity_poly.pdbx_strand_id
1 'polypeptide(L)'
;MGTRRLPPLTKGQVSIYHPAMRAVSPVELAVVVSIAGSVLAASVPTFVRHVHASRMTEAVDGLSKIGAGAIAHAQGKELAASFPPPAELTPKDVPRGVAAEDPPGTWDSPTWQALGFRFDVPHRYAFQFDVVPDPSRIWFQATAKGDLNGDGILSTFALAGERRVGEQAVLIPGIYIEREVE
;
A
#
# COMPACT_ATOMS: atom_id res chain seq x y z
N MET A 1 70.37 -45.98 34.88
CA MET A 1 68.99 -46.49 34.83
C MET A 1 68.21 -45.75 35.91
N GLY A 2 67.45 -44.71 35.53
CA GLY A 2 66.79 -43.79 36.49
C GLY A 2 65.84 -42.86 35.74
N THR A 3 64.62 -43.34 35.49
CA THR A 3 63.59 -42.65 34.71
C THR A 3 62.88 -41.59 35.57
N ARG A 4 63.06 -40.31 35.25
CA ARG A 4 62.22 -39.21 35.78
C ARG A 4 60.78 -39.40 35.29
N ARG A 5 59.84 -39.60 36.21
CA ARG A 5 58.40 -39.57 35.92
C ARG A 5 57.91 -38.12 35.95
N LEU A 6 57.29 -37.68 34.86
CA LEU A 6 56.50 -36.45 34.82
C LEU A 6 55.18 -36.65 35.59
N PRO A 7 54.64 -35.61 36.26
CA PRO A 7 53.33 -35.68 36.89
C PRO A 7 52.20 -35.73 35.84
N PRO A 8 51.05 -36.35 36.14
CA PRO A 8 49.93 -36.43 35.21
C PRO A 8 49.26 -35.06 35.03
N LEU A 9 48.96 -34.72 33.77
CA LEU A 9 48.13 -33.57 33.41
C LEU A 9 46.70 -33.81 33.86
N THR A 10 46.22 -33.03 34.83
CA THR A 10 44.83 -33.05 35.29
C THR A 10 43.90 -32.68 34.13
N LYS A 11 43.04 -33.62 33.73
CA LYS A 11 42.03 -33.45 32.68
C LYS A 11 41.04 -32.33 33.03
N GLY A 12 40.96 -31.33 32.14
CA GLY A 12 39.76 -30.60 31.74
C GLY A 12 38.80 -30.13 32.82
N GLN A 13 38.99 -28.91 33.32
CA GLN A 13 37.86 -28.09 33.76
C GLN A 13 37.25 -27.41 32.54
N VAL A 14 36.16 -27.98 32.02
CA VAL A 14 35.26 -27.25 31.12
C VAL A 14 34.45 -26.31 32.01
N SER A 15 34.78 -25.02 31.97
CA SER A 15 33.99 -23.98 32.64
C SER A 15 32.67 -23.81 31.88
N ILE A 16 31.66 -24.58 32.28
CA ILE A 16 30.28 -24.37 31.83
C ILE A 16 29.83 -23.05 32.45
N TYR A 17 29.79 -21.98 31.67
CA TYR A 17 29.10 -20.75 32.04
C TYR A 17 27.62 -21.09 32.28
N HIS A 18 27.26 -21.36 33.53
CA HIS A 18 25.87 -21.25 33.96
C HIS A 18 25.61 -19.75 34.13
N PRO A 19 24.80 -19.10 33.28
CA PRO A 19 24.34 -17.76 33.60
C PRO A 19 23.60 -17.87 34.94
N ALA A 20 24.13 -17.22 35.97
CA ALA A 20 23.44 -17.10 37.24
C ALA A 20 22.11 -16.40 36.95
N MET A 21 21.00 -17.12 37.08
CA MET A 21 19.67 -16.52 37.00
C MET A 21 19.56 -15.53 38.16
N ARG A 22 19.76 -14.23 37.86
CA ARG A 22 19.48 -13.17 38.84
C ARG A 22 17.99 -13.22 39.15
N ALA A 23 17.66 -13.42 40.42
CA ALA A 23 16.30 -13.27 40.89
C ALA A 23 15.91 -11.79 40.74
N VAL A 24 14.98 -11.50 39.82
CA VAL A 24 14.46 -10.15 39.60
C VAL A 24 13.52 -9.80 40.75
N SER A 25 13.71 -8.63 41.38
CA SER A 25 12.80 -8.20 42.46
C SER A 25 11.45 -7.74 41.88
N PRO A 26 10.35 -7.83 42.64
CA PRO A 26 9.04 -7.32 42.19
C PRO A 26 9.08 -5.83 41.79
N VAL A 27 9.90 -5.03 42.47
CA VAL A 27 10.07 -3.59 42.18
C VAL A 27 10.81 -3.38 40.86
N GLU A 28 11.88 -4.14 40.62
CA GLU A 28 12.65 -4.07 39.37
C GLU A 28 11.79 -4.47 38.17
N LEU A 29 10.97 -5.52 38.33
CA LEU A 29 10.00 -5.92 37.31
C LEU A 29 8.97 -4.82 37.05
N ALA A 30 8.43 -4.20 38.10
CA ALA A 30 7.44 -3.12 37.97
C ALA A 30 8.00 -1.90 37.23
N VAL A 31 9.26 -1.53 37.49
CA VAL A 31 9.93 -0.42 36.78
C VAL A 31 10.08 -0.77 35.30
N VAL A 32 10.60 -1.95 34.96
CA VAL A 32 10.77 -2.38 33.56
C VAL A 32 9.44 -2.42 32.81
N VAL A 33 8.39 -3.00 33.43
CA VAL A 33 7.05 -3.06 32.85
C VAL A 33 6.46 -1.66 32.65
N SER A 34 6.65 -0.74 33.61
CA SER A 34 6.14 0.63 33.49
C SER A 34 6.77 1.38 32.32
N ILE A 35 8.10 1.29 32.17
CA ILE A 35 8.83 1.95 31.08
C ILE A 35 8.43 1.33 29.75
N ALA A 36 8.43 0.00 29.65
CA ALA A 36 8.03 -0.70 28.43
C ALA A 36 6.57 -0.37 28.04
N GLY A 37 5.66 -0.32 29.01
CA GLY A 37 4.26 0.04 28.80
C GLY A 37 4.09 1.46 28.28
N SER A 38 4.81 2.44 28.86
CA SER A 38 4.78 3.83 28.38
C SER A 38 5.32 3.97 26.95
N VAL A 39 6.43 3.28 26.63
CA VAL A 39 7.00 3.30 25.27
C VAL A 39 6.04 2.65 24.26
N LEU A 40 5.45 1.51 24.59
CA LEU A 40 4.47 0.83 23.73
C LEU A 40 3.23 1.69 23.50
N ALA A 41 2.70 2.31 24.55
CA ALA A 41 1.52 3.18 24.47
C ALA A 41 1.71 4.35 23.50
N ALA A 42 2.92 4.91 23.40
CA ALA A 42 3.25 5.98 22.45
C ALA A 42 3.60 5.45 21.04
N SER A 43 4.22 4.27 20.94
CA SER A 43 4.75 3.74 19.68
C SER A 43 3.69 3.06 18.82
N VAL A 44 2.77 2.30 19.43
CA VAL A 44 1.73 1.54 18.71
C VAL A 44 0.82 2.46 17.87
N PRO A 45 0.24 3.55 18.40
CA PRO A 45 -0.63 4.42 17.61
C PRO A 45 0.10 5.05 16.43
N THR A 46 1.36 5.44 16.64
CA THR A 46 2.21 6.01 15.59
C THR A 46 2.47 5.00 14.48
N PHE A 47 2.86 3.78 14.82
CA PHE A 47 3.10 2.72 13.84
C PHE A 47 1.84 2.39 13.03
N VAL A 48 0.70 2.23 13.71
CA VAL A 48 -0.60 1.98 13.07
C VAL A 48 -0.93 3.09 12.06
N ARG A 49 -0.81 4.37 12.46
CA ARG A 49 -1.04 5.51 11.54
C ARG A 49 -0.13 5.48 10.31
N HIS A 50 1.15 5.13 10.46
CA HIS A 50 2.07 5.03 9.32
C HIS A 50 1.70 3.88 8.38
N VAL A 51 1.24 2.74 8.90
CA VAL A 51 0.77 1.61 8.08
C VAL A 51 -0.50 1.97 7.33
N HIS A 52 -1.47 2.64 7.96
CA HIS A 52 -2.69 3.10 7.27
C HIS A 52 -2.36 4.14 6.19
N ALA A 53 -1.51 5.13 6.49
CA ALA A 53 -1.08 6.12 5.51
C ALA A 53 -0.35 5.48 4.31
N SER A 54 0.49 4.47 4.55
CA SER A 54 1.18 3.75 3.48
C SER A 54 0.23 3.01 2.55
N ARG A 55 -0.88 2.45 3.08
CA ARG A 55 -1.87 1.72 2.26
C ARG A 55 -2.68 2.66 1.38
N MET A 56 -3.05 3.84 1.88
CA MET A 56 -3.79 4.84 1.09
C MET A 56 -2.94 5.45 -0.04
N THR A 57 -1.62 5.47 0.13
CA THR A 57 -0.68 6.06 -0.85
C THR A 57 -0.81 5.38 -2.22
N GLU A 58 -0.98 4.06 -2.25
CA GLU A 58 -1.12 3.31 -3.52
C GLU A 58 -2.35 3.75 -4.33
N ALA A 59 -3.50 3.89 -3.66
CA ALA A 59 -4.73 4.37 -4.30
C ALA A 59 -4.57 5.81 -4.80
N VAL A 60 -4.04 6.71 -3.97
CA VAL A 60 -3.86 8.12 -4.32
C VAL A 60 -2.88 8.29 -5.47
N ASP A 61 -1.74 7.60 -5.43
CA ASP A 61 -0.74 7.64 -6.50
C ASP A 61 -1.29 7.02 -7.79
N GLY A 62 -2.02 5.91 -7.69
CA GLY A 62 -2.66 5.26 -8.83
C GLY A 62 -3.68 6.17 -9.51
N LEU A 63 -4.58 6.78 -8.72
CA LEU A 63 -5.56 7.75 -9.23
C LEU A 63 -4.91 9.00 -9.80
N SER A 64 -3.81 9.49 -9.21
CA SER A 64 -3.06 10.63 -9.72
C SER A 64 -2.42 10.33 -11.07
N LYS A 65 -1.85 9.12 -11.25
CA LYS A 65 -1.32 8.65 -12.54
C LYS A 65 -2.42 8.54 -13.59
N ILE A 66 -3.56 7.93 -13.25
CA ILE A 66 -4.72 7.84 -14.15
C ILE A 66 -5.21 9.23 -14.55
N GLY A 67 -5.36 10.15 -13.59
CA GLY A 67 -5.77 11.52 -13.83
C GLY A 67 -4.82 12.25 -14.77
N ALA A 68 -3.52 12.20 -14.50
CA ALA A 68 -2.49 12.79 -15.37
C ALA A 68 -2.52 12.17 -16.78
N GLY A 69 -2.66 10.86 -16.88
CA GLY A 69 -2.81 10.14 -18.15
C GLY A 69 -4.06 10.57 -18.92
N ALA A 70 -5.18 10.78 -18.24
CA ALA A 70 -6.43 11.25 -18.86
C ALA A 70 -6.29 12.68 -19.39
N ILE A 71 -5.66 13.58 -18.64
CA ILE A 71 -5.39 14.95 -19.11
C ILE A 71 -4.46 14.91 -20.32
N ALA A 72 -3.37 14.15 -20.26
CA ALA A 72 -2.43 13.99 -21.38
C ALA A 72 -3.13 13.39 -22.61
N HIS A 73 -4.01 12.40 -22.42
CA HIS A 73 -4.76 11.77 -23.50
C HIS A 73 -5.69 12.76 -24.21
N ALA A 74 -6.27 13.72 -23.50
CA ALA A 74 -7.18 14.73 -24.05
C ALA A 74 -6.48 15.83 -24.85
N GLN A 75 -5.19 16.05 -24.61
CA GLN A 75 -4.44 17.13 -25.25
C GLN A 75 -4.44 17.00 -26.78
N GLY A 76 -4.81 18.08 -27.47
CA GLY A 76 -4.84 18.13 -28.93
C GLY A 76 -5.97 17.33 -29.59
N LYS A 77 -6.84 16.66 -28.82
CA LYS A 77 -7.99 15.92 -29.36
C LYS A 77 -9.25 16.75 -29.39
N GLU A 78 -10.19 16.37 -30.25
CA GLU A 78 -11.55 16.89 -30.23
C GLU A 78 -12.29 16.45 -28.95
N LEU A 79 -13.37 17.18 -28.60
CA LEU A 79 -14.12 16.90 -27.38
C LEU A 79 -14.57 15.43 -27.31
N ALA A 80 -15.17 14.91 -28.37
CA ALA A 80 -15.68 13.53 -28.44
C ALA A 80 -14.62 12.43 -28.23
N ALA A 81 -13.34 12.73 -28.50
CA ALA A 81 -12.22 11.80 -28.36
C ALA A 81 -11.29 12.15 -27.19
N SER A 82 -11.76 12.99 -26.24
CA SER A 82 -10.91 13.52 -25.17
C SER A 82 -10.45 12.46 -24.17
N PHE A 83 -11.27 11.44 -23.94
CA PHE A 83 -10.96 10.39 -22.98
C PHE A 83 -11.10 9.02 -23.65
N PRO A 84 -10.31 8.02 -23.21
CA PRO A 84 -10.46 6.67 -23.71
C PRO A 84 -11.83 6.08 -23.31
N PRO A 85 -12.23 4.95 -23.91
CA PRO A 85 -13.42 4.23 -23.47
C PRO A 85 -13.37 3.86 -21.97
N PRO A 86 -14.51 3.63 -21.32
CA PRO A 86 -14.53 3.12 -19.95
C PRO A 86 -13.77 1.79 -19.81
N ALA A 87 -13.13 1.59 -18.67
CA ALA A 87 -12.54 0.34 -18.26
C ALA A 87 -13.23 -0.17 -16.99
N GLU A 88 -13.61 -1.45 -17.01
CA GLU A 88 -14.13 -2.14 -15.85
C GLU A 88 -13.09 -2.25 -14.74
N LEU A 89 -13.55 -2.64 -13.55
CA LEU A 89 -12.69 -2.87 -12.40
C LEU A 89 -11.58 -3.89 -12.75
N THR A 90 -10.34 -3.43 -12.66
CA THR A 90 -9.13 -4.17 -13.06
C THR A 90 -8.11 -4.15 -11.92
N PRO A 91 -7.60 -5.30 -11.45
CA PRO A 91 -8.16 -6.63 -11.70
C PRO A 91 -9.62 -6.74 -11.26
N LYS A 92 -10.34 -7.71 -11.82
CA LYS A 92 -11.76 -7.96 -11.49
C LYS A 92 -11.94 -8.35 -10.02
N ASP A 93 -11.01 -9.16 -9.52
CA ASP A 93 -10.94 -9.56 -8.13
C ASP A 93 -10.00 -8.63 -7.36
N VAL A 94 -10.55 -7.88 -6.41
CA VAL A 94 -9.77 -6.97 -5.58
C VAL A 94 -8.86 -7.78 -4.64
N PRO A 95 -7.55 -7.46 -4.57
CA PRO A 95 -6.64 -8.08 -3.60
C PRO A 95 -7.17 -7.92 -2.16
N ARG A 96 -7.10 -8.99 -1.35
CA ARG A 96 -7.69 -9.05 -0.01
C ARG A 96 -6.65 -9.16 1.09
N GLY A 97 -6.52 -8.13 1.93
CA GLY A 97 -5.61 -8.07 3.09
C GLY A 97 -4.11 -8.03 2.74
N VAL A 98 -3.72 -8.54 1.58
CA VAL A 98 -2.35 -8.65 1.09
C VAL A 98 -2.23 -8.09 -0.32
N ALA A 99 -1.03 -7.62 -0.67
CA ALA A 99 -0.73 -7.25 -2.04
C ALA A 99 -0.66 -8.50 -2.91
N ALA A 100 -1.20 -8.43 -4.12
CA ALA A 100 -1.20 -9.52 -5.08
C ALA A 100 -0.57 -9.08 -6.40
N GLU A 101 0.12 -10.01 -7.06
CA GLU A 101 0.62 -9.82 -8.42
C GLU A 101 -0.45 -10.27 -9.42
N ASP A 102 -0.68 -9.46 -10.44
CA ASP A 102 -1.65 -9.79 -11.48
C ASP A 102 -1.05 -10.69 -12.55
N PRO A 103 -1.85 -11.57 -13.18
CA PRO A 103 -1.45 -12.27 -14.39
C PRO A 103 -1.02 -11.29 -15.49
N PRO A 104 -0.04 -11.66 -16.34
CA PRO A 104 0.31 -10.88 -17.52
C PRO A 104 -0.92 -10.60 -18.38
N GLY A 105 -1.02 -9.38 -18.91
CA GLY A 105 -2.14 -8.95 -19.75
C GLY A 105 -3.33 -8.34 -19.01
N THR A 106 -3.37 -8.40 -17.67
CA THR A 106 -4.45 -7.80 -16.87
C THR A 106 -4.65 -6.31 -17.17
N TRP A 107 -3.55 -5.58 -17.40
CA TRP A 107 -3.53 -4.14 -17.67
C TRP A 107 -3.47 -3.78 -19.16
N ASP A 108 -3.65 -4.73 -20.08
CA ASP A 108 -3.46 -4.49 -21.51
C ASP A 108 -4.71 -3.97 -22.23
N SER A 109 -5.76 -3.58 -21.47
CA SER A 109 -6.94 -2.98 -22.09
C SER A 109 -6.57 -1.67 -22.82
N PRO A 110 -7.26 -1.32 -23.92
CA PRO A 110 -6.98 -0.10 -24.66
C PRO A 110 -7.00 1.16 -23.78
N THR A 111 -7.88 1.18 -22.78
CA THR A 111 -8.00 2.29 -21.82
C THR A 111 -6.78 2.41 -20.94
N TRP A 112 -6.31 1.32 -20.33
CA TRP A 112 -5.13 1.34 -19.46
C TRP A 112 -3.86 1.72 -20.22
N GLN A 113 -3.69 1.18 -21.43
CA GLN A 113 -2.60 1.58 -22.33
C GLN A 113 -2.68 3.05 -22.72
N ALA A 114 -3.87 3.54 -23.08
CA ALA A 114 -4.11 4.93 -23.46
C ALA A 114 -3.83 5.94 -22.34
N LEU A 115 -3.98 5.51 -21.09
CA LEU A 115 -3.67 6.28 -19.89
C LEU A 115 -2.22 6.11 -19.40
N GLY A 116 -1.47 5.17 -19.99
CA GLY A 116 -0.12 4.82 -19.52
C GLY A 116 -0.12 4.19 -18.12
N PHE A 117 -1.19 3.48 -17.75
CA PHE A 117 -1.40 2.94 -16.42
C PHE A 117 -1.26 1.41 -16.41
N ARG A 118 -0.47 0.88 -15.48
CA ARG A 118 -0.29 -0.56 -15.24
C ARG A 118 0.34 -0.79 -13.87
N PHE A 119 0.19 -2.01 -13.36
CA PHE A 119 1.03 -2.53 -12.28
C PHE A 119 1.91 -3.67 -12.78
N ASP A 120 3.19 -3.58 -12.43
CA ASP A 120 4.22 -4.60 -12.67
C ASP A 120 4.76 -5.20 -11.35
N VAL A 121 4.15 -4.81 -10.23
CA VAL A 121 4.52 -5.21 -8.88
C VAL A 121 3.25 -5.56 -8.10
N PRO A 122 3.37 -6.32 -7.00
CA PRO A 122 2.24 -6.60 -6.14
C PRO A 122 1.55 -5.32 -5.65
N HIS A 123 0.23 -5.30 -5.72
CA HIS A 123 -0.60 -4.14 -5.39
C HIS A 123 -1.86 -4.59 -4.61
N ARG A 124 -2.56 -3.64 -3.98
CA ARG A 124 -3.68 -3.86 -3.06
C ARG A 124 -5.01 -3.32 -3.58
N TYR A 125 -5.00 -2.59 -4.69
CA TYR A 125 -6.17 -1.91 -5.22
C TYR A 125 -6.50 -2.34 -6.64
N ALA A 126 -7.79 -2.50 -6.91
CA ALA A 126 -8.30 -2.54 -8.27
C ALA A 126 -8.76 -1.15 -8.71
N PHE A 127 -8.60 -0.86 -10.00
CA PHE A 127 -8.89 0.44 -10.58
C PHE A 127 -9.96 0.33 -11.67
N GLN A 128 -10.79 1.34 -11.77
CA GLN A 128 -11.89 1.46 -12.74
C GLN A 128 -11.83 2.86 -13.34
N PHE A 129 -12.21 2.99 -14.61
CA PHE A 129 -12.27 4.28 -15.30
C PHE A 129 -13.59 4.41 -16.03
N ASP A 130 -14.40 5.40 -15.65
CA ASP A 130 -15.70 5.66 -16.25
C ASP A 130 -15.67 7.00 -16.98
N VAL A 131 -16.43 7.11 -18.06
CA VAL A 131 -16.60 8.34 -18.83
C VAL A 131 -18.08 8.51 -19.09
N VAL A 132 -18.62 9.72 -18.84
CA VAL A 132 -19.96 10.06 -19.32
C VAL A 132 -19.87 11.28 -20.23
N PRO A 133 -20.21 11.12 -21.51
CA PRO A 133 -20.28 12.23 -22.44
C PRO A 133 -21.54 13.07 -22.19
N ASP A 134 -21.40 14.38 -22.38
CA ASP A 134 -22.48 15.36 -22.43
C ASP A 134 -22.24 16.31 -23.63
N PRO A 135 -23.27 16.90 -24.24
CA PRO A 135 -23.10 17.78 -25.40
C PRO A 135 -22.19 18.99 -25.14
N SER A 136 -22.07 19.44 -23.90
CA SER A 136 -21.29 20.63 -23.50
C SER A 136 -19.97 20.31 -22.79
N ARG A 137 -19.80 19.07 -22.35
CA ARG A 137 -18.62 18.59 -21.63
C ARG A 137 -18.51 17.08 -21.65
N ILE A 138 -17.33 16.55 -21.40
CA ILE A 138 -17.17 15.13 -21.04
C ILE A 138 -16.56 15.07 -19.66
N TRP A 139 -17.15 14.25 -18.78
CA TRP A 139 -16.55 13.99 -17.47
C TRP A 139 -16.05 12.55 -17.41
N PHE A 140 -15.04 12.33 -16.58
CA PHE A 140 -14.56 11.01 -16.24
C PHE A 140 -14.44 10.85 -14.73
N GLN A 141 -14.51 9.60 -14.28
CA GLN A 141 -14.20 9.19 -12.92
C GLN A 141 -13.20 8.05 -12.94
N ALA A 142 -12.08 8.22 -12.24
CA ALA A 142 -11.20 7.13 -11.88
C ALA A 142 -11.56 6.68 -10.46
N THR A 143 -11.73 5.38 -10.26
CA THR A 143 -12.09 4.81 -8.95
C THR A 143 -11.08 3.72 -8.58
N ALA A 144 -10.56 3.75 -7.35
CA ALA A 144 -9.72 2.71 -6.77
C ALA A 144 -10.49 2.02 -5.64
N LYS A 145 -10.50 0.68 -5.64
CA LYS A 145 -11.19 -0.15 -4.64
C LYS A 145 -10.18 -1.12 -4.02
N GLY A 146 -10.10 -1.15 -2.70
CA GLY A 146 -9.17 -2.03 -1.97
C GLY A 146 -9.83 -2.70 -0.77
N ASP A 147 -9.54 -3.97 -0.54
CA ASP A 147 -9.91 -4.72 0.67
C ASP A 147 -8.65 -4.84 1.55
N LEU A 148 -8.39 -3.83 2.38
CA LEU A 148 -7.10 -3.69 3.06
C LEU A 148 -6.91 -4.63 4.27
N ASN A 149 -7.99 -5.11 4.86
CA ASN A 149 -7.99 -6.01 6.02
C ASN A 149 -8.46 -7.44 5.66
N GLY A 150 -9.02 -7.65 4.47
CA GLY A 150 -9.44 -8.96 3.94
C GLY A 150 -10.85 -9.39 4.36
N ASP A 151 -11.67 -8.48 4.90
CA ASP A 151 -13.02 -8.78 5.38
C ASP A 151 -14.10 -8.75 4.27
N GLY A 152 -13.72 -8.36 3.05
CA GLY A 152 -14.60 -8.23 1.90
C GLY A 152 -15.30 -6.88 1.77
N ILE A 153 -15.06 -5.93 2.69
CA ILE A 153 -15.55 -4.57 2.62
C ILE A 153 -14.52 -3.69 1.91
N LEU A 154 -14.94 -3.03 0.83
CA LEU A 154 -14.04 -2.25 0.00
C LEU A 154 -13.93 -0.80 0.51
N SER A 155 -12.70 -0.34 0.70
CA SER A 155 -12.37 1.09 0.76
C SER A 155 -12.38 1.64 -0.67
N THR A 156 -13.07 2.75 -0.90
CA THR A 156 -13.23 3.34 -2.23
C THR A 156 -12.64 4.75 -2.26
N PHE A 157 -11.77 4.98 -3.24
CA PHE A 157 -11.19 6.30 -3.53
C PHE A 157 -11.61 6.68 -4.95
N ALA A 158 -11.97 7.93 -5.18
CA ALA A 158 -12.33 8.39 -6.51
C ALA A 158 -11.74 9.77 -6.80
N LEU A 159 -11.30 9.94 -8.03
CA LEU A 159 -10.86 11.20 -8.60
C LEU A 159 -11.67 11.45 -9.87
N ALA A 160 -12.07 12.70 -10.07
CA ALA A 160 -12.84 13.09 -11.24
C ALA A 160 -12.12 14.16 -12.05
N GLY A 161 -12.44 14.23 -13.33
CA GLY A 161 -12.01 15.31 -14.20
C GLY A 161 -13.06 15.58 -15.27
N GLU A 162 -12.94 16.73 -15.90
CA GLU A 162 -13.83 17.10 -16.99
C GLU A 162 -13.08 17.86 -18.08
N ARG A 163 -13.69 17.89 -19.26
CA ARG A 163 -13.34 18.81 -20.33
C ARG A 163 -14.59 19.43 -20.90
N ARG A 164 -14.61 20.75 -21.01
CA ARG A 164 -15.71 21.51 -21.62
C ARG A 164 -15.39 21.87 -23.06
N VAL A 165 -16.42 22.19 -23.84
CA VAL A 165 -16.26 22.69 -25.22
C VAL A 165 -15.32 23.91 -25.23
N GLY A 166 -14.27 23.85 -26.04
CA GLY A 166 -13.30 24.95 -26.18
C GLY A 166 -12.29 25.07 -25.04
N GLU A 167 -12.37 24.23 -24.01
CA GLU A 167 -11.47 24.25 -22.86
C GLU A 167 -10.51 23.05 -22.86
N GLN A 168 -9.42 23.18 -22.11
CA GLN A 168 -8.53 22.05 -21.82
C GLN A 168 -9.17 21.14 -20.76
N ALA A 169 -8.79 19.86 -20.77
CA ALA A 169 -9.20 18.95 -19.72
C ALA A 169 -8.57 19.36 -18.39
N VAL A 170 -9.33 19.27 -17.31
CA VAL A 170 -8.89 19.59 -15.95
C VAL A 170 -9.31 18.49 -14.98
N LEU A 171 -8.53 18.32 -13.92
CA LEU A 171 -8.94 17.51 -12.78
C LEU A 171 -9.84 18.36 -11.89
N ILE A 172 -10.93 17.76 -11.40
CA ILE A 172 -11.76 18.38 -10.38
C ILE A 172 -10.98 18.28 -9.06
N PRO A 173 -10.74 19.38 -8.34
CA PRO A 173 -9.97 19.34 -7.10
C PRO A 173 -10.59 18.40 -6.07
N GLY A 174 -9.74 17.60 -5.43
CA GLY A 174 -10.11 16.69 -4.36
C GLY A 174 -10.12 15.22 -4.79
N ILE A 175 -9.96 14.35 -3.80
CA ILE A 175 -10.21 12.91 -3.91
C ILE A 175 -11.40 12.63 -3.01
N TYR A 176 -12.42 11.98 -3.58
CA TYR A 176 -13.54 11.47 -2.80
C TYR A 176 -13.12 10.15 -2.16
N ILE A 177 -13.36 10.00 -0.86
CA ILE A 177 -13.03 8.80 -0.10
C ILE A 177 -14.31 8.31 0.54
N GLU A 178 -14.74 7.11 0.17
CA GLU A 178 -15.82 6.40 0.83
C GLU A 178 -15.25 5.22 1.62
N ARG A 179 -15.47 5.28 2.95
CA ARG A 179 -14.85 4.41 3.96
C ARG A 179 -13.33 4.57 3.96
N GLU A 180 -12.86 5.60 4.66
CA GLU A 180 -11.45 5.81 4.99
C GLU A 180 -10.99 4.77 6.02
N VAL A 181 -10.90 3.51 5.57
CA VAL A 181 -10.24 2.31 6.15
C VAL A 181 -10.45 2.02 7.65
N GLU A 182 -11.07 0.87 7.95
CA GLU A 182 -10.89 0.11 9.20
C GLU A 182 -9.55 -0.64 9.22
#